data_AF-G9ZHB4-F1
#
_entry.id   AF-G9ZHB4-F1
#
_cell.length_a   1.000
_cell.length_b   1.000
_cell.length_c   1.000
_cell.angle_alpha   90.00
_cell.angle_beta   90.00
_cell.angle_gamma   90.00
#
_symmetry.space_group_name_H-M   'P 1'
#
loop_
_entity.id
_entity.type
_entity.pdbx_description
1 polymer ?
#
loop_
_entity_poly.entity_id
_entity_poly.type
_entity_poly.pdbx_seq_one_letter_code
_entity_poly.pdbx_strand_id
1 'polypeptide(L)' 'MLTDSRSFLSYTRHEYFRRILCNLIGGWVEAGEAPRDLPLLGQMVADICYGNAERYFEP' A
#
# COMPACT_ATOMS: atom_id res chain seq x y z
N MET A 1 -2.10 2.02 6.42
CA MET A 1 -1.87 1.02 7.49
C MET A 1 -1.26 1.72 8.69
N LEU A 2 -1.57 1.28 9.91
CA LEU A 2 -0.95 1.75 11.16
C LEU A 2 -0.49 0.54 11.98
N THR A 3 0.57 0.66 12.79
CA THR A 3 1.11 -0.50 13.54
C THR A 3 0.28 -0.88 14.76
N ASP A 4 -0.42 0.08 15.36
CA ASP A 4 -1.10 -0.02 16.67
C ASP A 4 -0.26 -0.75 17.73
N SER A 5 1.01 -0.35 17.83
CA SER A 5 2.00 -1.06 18.62
C SER A 5 2.79 -0.10 19.50
N ARG A 6 3.15 -0.59 20.69
CA ARG A 6 4.03 0.11 21.63
C ARG A 6 5.51 -0.25 21.45
N SER A 7 5.85 -1.13 20.50
CA SER A 7 7.22 -1.59 20.22
C SER A 7 7.85 -0.82 19.06
N PHE A 8 9.09 -0.34 19.25
CA PHE A 8 9.90 0.30 18.19
C PHE A 8 10.24 -0.64 17.02
N LEU A 9 10.20 -1.96 17.23
CA LEU A 9 10.48 -2.94 16.17
C LEU A 9 9.27 -3.24 15.28
N SER A 10 8.13 -2.57 15.52
CA SER A 10 6.88 -2.90 14.85
C SER A 10 6.75 -2.34 13.43
N TYR A 11 7.67 -1.51 12.96
CA TYR A 11 7.58 -0.90 11.63
C TYR A 11 7.67 -1.91 10.48
N THR A 12 8.25 -3.09 10.70
CA THR A 12 8.23 -4.20 9.74
C THR A 12 6.82 -4.68 9.42
N ARG A 13 5.82 -4.38 10.27
CA ARG A 13 4.39 -4.61 9.97
C ARG A 13 3.92 -3.80 8.75
N HIS A 14 4.46 -2.61 8.53
CA HIS A 14 4.16 -1.84 7.31
C HIS A 14 4.75 -2.51 6.07
N GLU A 15 5.96 -3.07 6.17
CA GLU A 15 6.53 -3.84 5.06
C GLU A 15 5.68 -5.08 4.75
N TYR A 16 5.25 -5.81 5.78
CA TYR A 16 4.36 -6.96 5.61
C TYR A 16 3.05 -6.58 4.92
N PHE A 17 2.41 -5.50 5.36
CA PHE A 17 1.23 -4.93 4.70
C PHE A 17 1.49 -4.59 3.23
N ARG A 18 2.60 -3.91 2.93
CA ARG A 18 2.96 -3.52 1.55
C ARG A 18 3.13 -4.73 0.64
N ARG A 19 3.76 -5.81 1.13
CA ARG A 19 3.93 -7.06 0.37
C ARG A 19 2.58 -7.70 0.05
N ILE A 20 1.68 -7.78 1.02
CA ILE A 20 0.32 -8.31 0.81
C ILE A 20 -0.44 -7.46 -0.21
N LEU A 21 -0.41 -6.13 -0.06
CA LEU A 21 -1.09 -5.20 -0.97
C LEU A 21 -0.57 -5.34 -2.40
N CYS A 22 0.75 -5.31 -2.61
CA CYS A 22 1.34 -5.45 -3.93
C CYS A 22 1.06 -6.82 -4.56
N ASN A 23 1.04 -7.90 -3.76
CA ASN A 23 0.70 -9.23 -4.25
C ASN A 23 -0.78 -9.32 -4.68
N LEU A 24 -1.69 -8.71 -3.92
CA LEU A 24 -3.11 -8.64 -4.27
C LEU A 24 -3.31 -7.89 -5.59
N ILE A 25 -2.72 -6.70 -5.73
CA ILE A 25 -2.81 -5.89 -6.95
C ILE A 25 -2.20 -6.64 -8.14
N GLY A 26 -1.03 -7.27 -7.96
CA GLY A 26 -0.40 -8.09 -8.98
C GLY A 26 -1.29 -9.24 -9.45
N GLY A 27 -1.95 -9.92 -8.51
CA GLY A 27 -2.92 -10.98 -8.81
C GLY A 27 -4.11 -10.48 -9.65
N TRP A 28 -4.68 -9.31 -9.34
CA TRP A 28 -5.74 -8.72 -10.16
C TRP A 28 -5.29 -8.38 -11.58
N VAL A 29 -4.05 -7.90 -11.74
CA VAL A 29 -3.47 -7.61 -13.05
C VAL A 29 -3.26 -8.89 -13.85
N GLU A 30 -2.75 -9.96 -13.22
CA GLU A 30 -2.56 -11.26 -13.85
C GLU A 30 -3.89 -11.93 -14.24
N ALA A 31 -4.93 -11.77 -13.42
CA ALA A 31 -6.27 -12.27 -13.69
C ALA A 31 -7.05 -11.44 -14.74
N GLY A 32 -6.53 -10.29 -15.17
CA GLY A 32 -7.22 -9.37 -16.08
C GLY A 32 -8.36 -8.57 -15.43
N GLU A 33 -8.43 -8.56 -14.10
CA GLU A 33 -9.42 -7.79 -13.30
C GLU A 33 -9.00 -6.33 -13.13
N ALA A 34 -7.71 -6.02 -13.28
CA ALA A 34 -7.15 -4.67 -13.24
C ALA A 34 -6.26 -4.40 -14.45
N PRO A 35 -6.21 -3.15 -14.96
CA PRO A 35 -5.35 -2.80 -16.10
C PRO A 35 -3.87 -2.88 -15.71
N ARG A 36 -3.03 -3.38 -16.63
CA ARG A 36 -1.56 -3.40 -16.48
C ARG A 36 -0.95 -2.02 -16.77
N ASP A 37 -1.40 -1.00 -16.06
CA ASP A 37 -0.90 0.38 -16.16
C ASP A 37 0.01 0.67 -14.95
N LEU A 38 1.33 0.53 -15.16
CA LEU A 38 2.31 0.69 -14.09
C LEU A 38 2.35 2.12 -13.50
N PRO A 39 2.26 3.20 -14.29
CA PRO A 39 2.08 4.56 -13.75
C PRO A 39 0.88 4.68 -12.81
N LEU A 40 -0.30 4.24 -13.24
CA LEU A 40 -1.52 4.30 -12.43
C LEU A 40 -1.39 3.48 -11.14
N LEU A 41 -0.98 2.21 -11.26
CA LEU A 41 -0.86 1.30 -10.12
C LEU A 41 0.24 1.73 -9.16
N GLY A 42 1.36 2.23 -9.68
CA GLY A 42 2.46 2.77 -8.89
C GLY A 42 2.03 3.96 -8.05
N GLN A 43 1.30 4.90 -8.66
CA GLN A 43 0.73 6.05 -7.96
C GLN A 43 -0.26 5.61 -6.88
N MET A 44 -1.16 4.67 -7.20
CA MET A 44 -2.12 4.11 -6.25
C MET A 44 -1.42 3.47 -5.04
N VAL A 45 -0.37 2.67 -5.27
CA VAL A 45 0.41 2.06 -4.19
C VAL A 45 1.10 3.13 -3.34
N ALA A 46 1.70 4.15 -3.94
CA ALA A 46 2.34 5.26 -3.23
C ALA A 46 1.33 6.02 -2.35
N ASP A 47 0.15 6.29 -2.89
CA ASP A 47 -0.94 6.95 -2.15
C ASP A 47 -1.44 6.09 -0.98
N ILE A 48 -1.70 4.79 -1.19
CA ILE A 48 -2.13 3.89 -0.11
C ILE A 48 -1.05 3.75 0.98
N CYS A 49 0.22 3.74 0.59
CA CYS A 49 1.33 3.55 1.51
C CYS A 49 1.69 4.80 2.33
N TYR A 50 1.32 5.99 1.85
CA TYR A 50 1.65 7.25 2.52
C TYR A 50 0.73 8.42 2.11
N GLY A 51 0.66 8.76 0.82
CA GLY A 51 0.08 10.02 0.36
C GLY A 51 -1.38 10.26 0.77
N ASN A 52 -2.19 9.21 0.84
CA ASN A 52 -3.56 9.30 1.34
C ASN A 52 -3.61 9.65 2.84
N ALA A 53 -2.74 9.05 3.65
CA ALA A 53 -2.71 9.33 5.08
C ALA A 53 -2.21 10.76 5.36
N GLU A 54 -1.17 11.21 4.63
CA GLU A 54 -0.68 12.59 4.71
C GLU A 54 -1.81 13.58 4.42
N ARG A 55 -2.46 13.49 3.25
CA ARG A 55 -3.56 14.39 2.88
C ARG A 55 -4.78 14.30 3.80
N TYR A 56 -5.08 13.12 4.34
CA TYR A 56 -6.25 12.93 5.19
C TYR A 56 -6.06 13.52 6.59
N PHE A 57 -4.82 13.56 7.10
CA PHE A 57 -4.49 14.06 8.43
C PHE A 57 -3.78 15.43 8.40
N GLU A 58 -3.51 15.98 7.23
CA GLU A 58 -3.12 17.39 7.08
C GLU A 58 -4.26 18.30 7.61
N PRO A 59 -3.96 19.32 8.43
CA PRO A 59 -4.95 20.24 9.00
C PRO A 59 -5.66 21.13 7.98
#